data_AF-A0A976E690-F1
#
_entry.id   AF-A0A976E690-F1
#
_cell.length_a   1.000
_cell.length_b   1.000
_cell.length_c   1.000
_cell.angle_alpha   90.00
_cell.angle_beta   90.00
_cell.angle_gamma   90.00
#
_symmetry.space_group_name_H-M   'P 1'
#
loop_
_entity.id
_entity.type
_entity.pdbx_description
1 polymer ?
#
loop_
_entity_poly.entity_id
_entity_poly.type
_entity_poly.pdbx_seq_one_letter_code
_entity_poly.pdbx_strand_id
1 'polypeptide(L)' 'MSDVVTLLDAAHAAVSADPENEALRLRFYERLADGEMILLLEREVSGAKVEPRVFDIEGGPV' A
#
# COMPACT_ATOMS: atom_id res chain seq x y z
N MET A 1 14.88 4.02 -12.28
CA MET A 1 13.41 4.10 -12.30
C MET A 1 13.09 5.57 -12.26
N SER A 2 12.32 6.07 -13.23
CA SER A 2 11.95 7.50 -13.29
C SER A 2 11.28 7.93 -11.98
N ASP A 3 11.63 9.12 -11.49
CA ASP A 3 11.05 9.78 -10.31
C ASP A 3 9.58 10.18 -10.55
N VAL A 4 8.73 9.20 -10.86
CA VAL A 4 7.30 9.40 -11.04
C VAL A 4 6.64 9.25 -9.68
N VAL A 5 6.21 10.37 -9.11
CA VAL A 5 5.36 10.39 -7.93
C VAL A 5 3.99 9.83 -8.32
N THR A 6 3.61 8.70 -7.73
CA THR A 6 2.28 8.11 -7.92
C THR A 6 1.24 8.86 -7.10
N LEU A 7 -0.05 8.65 -7.42
CA LEU A 7 -1.14 9.19 -6.61
C LEU A 7 -1.11 8.67 -5.16
N LEU A 8 -0.63 7.44 -4.96
CA LEU A 8 -0.49 6.83 -3.65
C LEU A 8 0.67 7.47 -2.87
N ASP A 9 1.79 7.78 -3.53
CA ASP A 9 2.92 8.49 -2.91
C ASP A 9 2.51 9.88 -2.41
N ALA A 10 1.76 10.62 -3.22
CA ALA A 10 1.25 11.94 -2.84
C ALA A 10 0.26 11.87 -1.67
N ALA A 11 -0.64 10.89 -1.67
CA ALA A 11 -1.60 10.68 -0.58
C ALA A 11 -0.89 10.26 0.71
N HIS A 12 0.11 9.38 0.62
CA HIS A 12 0.94 8.97 1.75
C HIS A 12 1.67 10.16 2.35
N ALA A 13 2.34 10.98 1.53
CA ALA A 13 3.07 12.16 2.00
C ALA A 13 2.17 13.16 2.74
N ALA A 14 0.90 13.32 2.31
CA ALA A 14 -0.06 14.16 3.00
C ALA A 14 -0.44 13.62 4.39
N VAL A 15 -0.65 12.30 4.53
CA VAL A 15 -0.91 11.66 5.83
C VAL A 15 0.32 11.74 6.74
N SER A 16 1.52 11.52 6.21
CA SER A 16 2.76 11.62 6.99
C SER A 16 3.01 13.03 7.54
N ALA A 17 2.54 14.06 6.83
CA ALA A 17 2.66 15.46 7.26
C ALA A 17 1.66 15.86 8.35
N ASP A 18 0.50 15.20 8.44
CA ASP A 18 -0.54 15.45 9.45
C ASP A 18 -1.30 14.16 9.81
N PRO A 19 -0.69 13.28 10.65
CA PRO A 19 -1.21 11.94 10.91
C PRO A 19 -2.56 11.90 11.65
N GLU A 20 -2.84 12.92 12.46
CA GLU A 20 -4.07 13.01 13.26
C GLU A 20 -5.28 13.46 12.43
N ASN A 21 -5.06 13.93 11.20
CA ASN A 21 -6.11 14.36 10.30
C ASN A 21 -6.84 13.18 9.66
N GLU A 22 -8.00 12.88 10.22
CA GLU A 22 -8.85 11.77 9.77
C GLU A 22 -9.26 11.88 8.30
N ALA A 23 -9.51 13.09 7.79
CA ALA A 23 -9.88 13.29 6.39
C ALA A 23 -8.74 12.91 5.43
N LEU A 24 -7.48 13.16 5.81
CA LEU A 24 -6.32 12.76 5.02
C LEU A 24 -6.12 11.24 5.04
N ARG A 25 -6.29 10.60 6.22
CA ARG A 25 -6.26 9.12 6.31
C ARG A 25 -7.32 8.47 5.44
N LEU A 26 -8.56 8.95 5.48
CA LEU A 26 -9.64 8.39 4.65
C LEU A 26 -9.35 8.52 3.16
N ARG A 27 -8.81 9.66 2.71
CA ARG A 27 -8.40 9.85 1.31
C ARG A 27 -7.24 8.93 0.91
N PHE A 28 -6.30 8.64 1.80
CA PHE A 28 -5.25 7.66 1.50
C PHE A 28 -5.84 6.27 1.27
N TYR A 29 -6.77 5.82 2.14
CA TYR A 29 -7.42 4.53 1.96
C TYR A 29 -8.30 4.45 0.71
N GLU A 30 -8.98 5.54 0.35
CA GLU A 30 -9.69 5.66 -0.94
C GLU A 30 -8.73 5.41 -2.12
N ARG A 31 -7.57 6.08 -2.13
CA ARG A 31 -6.56 5.90 -3.19
C ARG A 31 -5.94 4.51 -3.21
N LEU A 32 -5.76 3.90 -2.05
CA LEU A 32 -5.28 2.52 -1.95
C LEU A 32 -6.32 1.53 -2.48
N ALA A 33 -7.59 1.73 -2.16
CA ALA A 33 -8.68 0.85 -2.60
C ALA A 33 -8.99 0.97 -4.09
N ASP A 34 -8.84 2.16 -4.68
CA ASP A 34 -8.99 2.40 -6.12
C ASP A 34 -7.79 1.90 -6.93
N GLY A 35 -6.66 1.63 -6.28
CA GLY A 35 -5.42 1.20 -6.91
C GLY A 35 -5.40 -0.29 -7.25
N GLU A 36 -4.78 -0.64 -8.38
CA GLU A 36 -4.51 -2.04 -8.71
C GLU A 36 -3.27 -2.53 -7.95
N MET A 37 -3.43 -3.61 -7.17
CA MET A 37 -2.35 -4.22 -6.39
C MET A 37 -1.88 -5.51 -7.04
N ILE A 38 -0.58 -5.61 -7.30
CA ILE A 38 0.07 -6.85 -7.78
C ILE A 38 0.73 -7.53 -6.58
N LEU A 39 0.23 -8.70 -6.20
CA LEU A 39 0.75 -9.48 -5.08
C LEU A 39 1.51 -10.70 -5.60
N LEU A 40 2.68 -10.96 -5.01
CA LEU A 40 3.33 -12.26 -5.14
C LEU A 40 2.66 -13.25 -4.19
N LEU A 41 2.32 -14.43 -4.68
CA LEU A 41 1.69 -15.47 -3.88
C LEU A 41 2.71 -16.56 -3.50
N GLU A 42 2.54 -17.15 -2.32
CA GLU A 42 3.28 -18.34 -1.86
C GLU A 42 3.04 -19.54 -2.78
N ARG A 43 1.80 -19.65 -3.29
CA ARG A 43 1.33 -20.73 -4.16
C ARG A 43 0.14 -20.24 -5.00
N GLU A 44 -0.20 -21.02 -6.02
CA GLU A 44 -1.38 -20.77 -6.85
C GLU A 44 -2.67 -20.69 -6.02
N VAL A 45 -3.59 -19.84 -6.47
CA VAL A 45 -4.90 -19.65 -5.83
C VAL A 45 -5.71 -20.94 -5.89
N SER A 46 -6.30 -21.33 -4.76
CA SER A 46 -7.21 -22.46 -4.67
C SER A 46 -8.60 -22.00 -4.23
N GLY A 47 -9.55 -22.00 -5.15
CA GLY A 47 -10.89 -21.47 -4.91
C GLY A 47 -10.85 -19.97 -4.58
N ALA A 48 -11.39 -19.59 -3.42
CA ALA A 48 -11.38 -18.21 -2.93
C ALA A 48 -10.21 -17.89 -1.97
N LYS A 49 -9.21 -18.77 -1.88
CA LYS A 49 -8.08 -18.62 -0.95
C LYS A 49 -6.86 -18.06 -1.66
N VAL A 50 -6.46 -16.85 -1.25
CA VAL A 50 -5.23 -16.18 -1.69
C VAL A 50 -4.23 -16.21 -0.54
N GLU A 51 -2.97 -16.54 -0.84
CA GLU A 51 -1.88 -16.59 0.16
C GLU A 51 -0.73 -15.69 -0.30
N PRO A 52 -0.74 -14.39 0.06
CA PRO A 52 0.35 -13.46 -0.26
C PRO A 52 1.65 -13.89 0.40
N ARG A 53 2.76 -13.77 -0.33
CA ARG A 53 4.10 -14.01 0.20
C ARG A 53 4.58 -12.82 1.01
N VAL A 54 4.89 -13.08 2.28
CA VAL A 54 5.45 -12.08 3.22
C VAL A 54 6.95 -12.30 3.31
N PHE A 55 7.71 -11.22 3.34
CA PHE A 55 9.17 -11.24 3.47
C PHE A 55 9.58 -10.54 4.76
N ASP A 56 10.55 -11.11 5.46
CA ASP A 56 11.19 -10.40 6.56
C ASP A 56 11.97 -9.20 6.01
N ILE A 57 11.82 -8.04 6.65
CA ILE A 57 12.51 -6.82 6.26
C ILE A 57 13.80 -6.73 7.08
N GLU A 58 14.96 -6.73 6.43
CA GLU A 58 16.27 -6.77 7.12
C GLU A 58 16.61 -5.51 7.94
N GLY A 59 15.81 -4.42 7.90
CA GLY A 59 16.08 -3.27 8.78
C GLY A 59 15.31 -1.97 8.55
N GLY A 60 13.99 -1.94 8.75
CA GLY A 60 13.28 -0.66 8.83
C GLY A 60 11.89 -0.77 9.46
N PRO A 61 11.46 0.22 10.27
CA PRO A 61 10.10 0.25 10.77
C PRO A 61 9.12 0.60 9.64
N VAL A 62 7.88 0.11 9.78
CA VAL A 62 6.70 0.68 9.13
C VAL A 62 6.38 2.06 9.69
#